data_AF-A0A497K6V6-F1
#
_entry.id   AF-A0A497K6V6-F1
#
_cell.length_a   1.000
_cell.length_b   1.000
_cell.length_c   1.000
_cell.angle_alpha   90.00
_cell.angle_beta   90.00
_cell.angle_gamma   90.00
#
_symmetry.space_group_name_H-M   'P 1'
#
loop_
_entity.id
_entity.type
_entity.pdbx_description
1 polymer ?
#
loop_
_entity_poly.entity_id
_entity_poly.type
_entity_poly.pdbx_seq_one_letter_code
_entity_poly.pdbx_strand_id
1 'polypeptide(L)' 'MSTHIKDKSESVAACKLWLEYKGKPVLGKGGAEILQAVKEERSISKAARKLGMSYRYVWNYLERMNKILGKP' A
#
# COMPACT_ATOMS: atom_id res chain seq x y z
N MET A 1 16.23 13.73 -44.22
CA MET A 1 16.04 12.36 -43.72
C MET A 1 15.74 12.47 -42.23
N SER A 2 14.46 12.35 -41.85
CA SER A 2 13.90 11.21 -41.09
C SER A 2 14.51 11.09 -39.69
N THR A 3 13.80 11.19 -38.56
CA THR A 3 12.41 10.82 -38.28
C THR A 3 11.91 11.53 -37.01
N HIS A 4 10.72 12.13 -37.06
CA HIS A 4 9.92 12.42 -35.88
C HIS A 4 9.42 11.09 -35.29
N ILE A 5 9.96 10.67 -34.14
CA ILE A 5 9.34 9.63 -33.33
C ILE A 5 8.34 10.32 -32.40
N LYS A 6 7.08 10.33 -32.82
CA LYS A 6 5.96 10.64 -31.93
C LYS A 6 5.80 9.47 -30.97
N ASP A 7 6.16 9.68 -29.70
CA ASP A 7 5.74 8.81 -28.61
C ASP A 7 4.20 8.77 -28.59
N LYS A 8 3.64 7.61 -28.94
CA LYS A 8 2.21 7.35 -28.88
C LYS A 8 1.81 7.34 -27.40
N SER A 9 1.01 8.31 -26.97
CA SER A 9 0.38 8.30 -25.66
C SER A 9 -0.69 7.19 -25.61
N GLU A 10 -0.28 5.95 -25.35
CA GLU A 10 -1.19 4.86 -25.02
C GLU A 10 -1.85 5.17 -23.67
N SER A 11 -3.16 5.43 -23.68
CA SER A 11 -3.90 5.69 -22.45
C SER A 11 -4.00 4.40 -21.63
N VAL A 12 -3.28 4.33 -20.52
CA VAL A 12 -3.37 3.20 -19.58
C VAL A 12 -4.52 3.46 -18.61
N ALA A 13 -5.50 2.56 -18.57
CA ALA A 13 -6.57 2.61 -17.57
C ALA A 13 -5.98 2.31 -16.19
N ALA A 14 -6.05 3.28 -15.27
CA ALA A 14 -5.66 3.12 -13.88
C ALA A 14 -6.90 3.10 -12.99
N CYS A 15 -6.97 2.11 -12.08
CA CYS A 15 -8.01 2.03 -11.07
C CYS A 15 -7.39 2.02 -9.68
N LYS A 16 -7.99 2.77 -8.75
CA LYS A 16 -7.62 2.76 -7.33
C LYS A 16 -8.62 1.91 -6.57
N LEU A 17 -8.19 0.73 -6.14
CA LEU A 17 -9.00 -0.16 -5.31
C LEU A 17 -8.73 0.10 -3.83
N TRP A 18 -9.79 0.07 -3.02
CA TRP A 18 -9.70 0.03 -1.57
C TRP A 18 -10.80 -0.87 -0.99
N LEU A 19 -10.53 -1.45 0.18
CA LEU A 19 -11.45 -2.25 0.94
C LEU A 19 -12.01 -1.43 2.10
N GLU A 20 -13.30 -1.61 2.34
CA GLU A 20 -14.01 -0.99 3.45
C GLU A 20 -14.59 -2.06 4.38
N TYR A 21 -14.74 -1.70 5.65
CA TYR A 21 -15.41 -2.51 6.65
C TYR A 21 -16.36 -1.61 7.44
N LYS A 22 -17.66 -1.93 7.42
CA LYS A 22 -18.72 -1.14 8.07
C LYS A 22 -18.67 0.35 7.69
N GLY A 23 -18.49 0.64 6.40
CA GLY A 23 -18.42 2.01 5.86
C GLY A 23 -17.15 2.78 6.23
N LYS A 24 -16.10 2.11 6.75
CA LYS A 24 -14.80 2.71 7.04
C LYS A 24 -13.73 2.12 6.12
N PRO A 25 -12.87 2.94 5.49
CA PRO A 25 -11.76 2.44 4.67
C PRO A 25 -10.72 1.73 5.54
N VAL A 26 -10.35 0.51 5.15
CA VAL A 26 -9.45 -0.36 5.91
C VAL A 26 -8.11 -0.53 5.19
N LEU A 27 -8.16 -0.84 3.89
CA LEU A 27 -6.99 -1.27 3.14
C LEU A 27 -7.00 -0.68 1.73
N GLY A 28 -5.93 0.01 1.35
CA GLY A 28 -5.63 0.36 -0.04
C GLY A 28 -4.27 -0.18 -0.44
N LYS A 29 -3.77 0.22 -1.62
CA LYS A 29 -2.46 -0.20 -2.14
C LYS A 29 -1.32 -0.13 -1.11
N GLY A 30 -1.10 1.03 -0.48
CA GLY A 30 -0.02 1.20 0.50
C GLY A 30 -0.19 0.35 1.76
N GLY A 31 -1.43 0.08 2.18
CA GLY A 31 -1.70 -0.84 3.27
C GLY A 31 -1.42 -2.30 2.93
N ALA A 32 -1.74 -2.68 1.69
CA ALA A 32 -1.43 -4.01 1.19
C ALA A 32 0.08 -4.23 1.11
N GLU A 33 0.85 -3.22 0.68
CA GLU A 33 2.32 -3.24 0.69
C GLU A 33 2.88 -3.40 2.11
N ILE A 34 2.33 -2.69 3.10
CA ILE A 34 2.68 -2.85 4.51
C ILE A 34 2.44 -4.29 4.99
N LEU A 35 1.24 -4.83 4.76
CA LEU A 35 0.88 -6.18 5.17
C LEU A 35 1.77 -7.23 4.52
N GLN A 36 2.04 -7.08 3.22
CA GLN A 36 2.90 -7.97 2.47
C GLN A 36 4.34 -7.94 3.02
N ALA A 37 4.90 -6.76 3.27
CA ALA A 37 6.23 -6.64 3.84
C ALA A 37 6.33 -7.24 5.25
N VAL A 38 5.31 -7.05 6.10
CA VAL A 38 5.28 -7.66 7.44
C VAL A 38 5.21 -9.19 7.35
N LYS A 39 4.42 -9.73 6.43
CA LYS A 39 4.32 -11.17 6.16
C LYS A 39 5.65 -11.77 5.72
N GLU A 40 6.36 -11.10 4.82
CA GLU A 40 7.66 -11.53 4.30
C GLU A 40 8.77 -11.44 5.36
N GLU A 41 8.90 -10.29 6.02
CA GLU A 41 10.00 -10.03 6.94
C GLU A 41 9.78 -10.66 8.33
N ARG A 42 8.55 -11.05 8.64
CA ARG A 42 8.09 -11.52 9.96
C ARG A 42 8.49 -10.57 11.10
N SER A 43 8.61 -9.28 10.78
CA SER A 43 9.05 -8.25 11.71
C SER A 43 8.62 -6.87 11.21
N ILE A 44 7.92 -6.12 12.06
CA ILE A 44 7.44 -4.77 11.75
C ILE A 44 8.61 -3.80 11.54
N SER A 45 9.70 -3.94 12.32
CA SER A 45 10.87 -3.07 12.18
C SER A 45 11.64 -3.33 10.88
N LYS A 46 11.74 -4.58 10.44
CA LYS A 46 12.31 -4.92 9.12
C LYS A 46 11.41 -4.45 7.98
N ALA A 47 10.09 -4.67 8.08
CA ALA A 47 9.13 -4.19 7.09
C ALA A 47 9.17 -2.67 6.91
N ALA A 48 9.22 -1.91 8.02
CA ALA A 48 9.35 -0.46 8.00
C ALA A 48 10.64 -0.03 7.27
N ARG A 49 11.79 -0.65 7.60
CA ARG A 49 13.06 -0.38 6.90
C ARG A 49 13.00 -0.71 5.42
N LYS A 50 12.42 -1.87 5.05
CA LYS A 50 12.26 -2.32 3.66
C LYS A 50 11.42 -1.35 2.84
N LEU A 51 10.38 -0.79 3.44
CA LEU A 51 9.47 0.16 2.79
C LEU A 51 9.94 1.63 2.86
N GLY A 52 11.09 1.91 3.51
CA GLY A 52 11.55 3.28 3.74
C GLY A 52 10.61 4.10 4.64
N MET A 53 9.80 3.43 5.47
CA MET A 53 8.83 4.04 6.37
C MET A 53 9.35 4.05 7.81
N SER A 54 8.87 4.97 8.63
CA SER A 54 9.16 4.91 10.07
C SER A 54 8.42 3.75 10.72
N TYR A 55 9.04 3.14 11.74
CA TYR A 55 8.38 2.10 12.54
C TYR A 55 7.02 2.57 13.08
N ARG A 56 6.97 3.80 13.62
CA ARG A 56 5.75 4.41 14.15
C ARG A 56 4.64 4.50 13.10
N TYR A 57 4.98 4.83 11.86
CA TYR A 57 3.99 4.89 10.78
C TYR A 57 3.37 3.51 10.50
N VAL A 58 4.21 2.49 10.32
CA VAL A 58 3.76 1.12 10.06
C VAL A 58 2.93 0.58 11.22
N TRP A 59 3.41 0.77 12.46
CA TRP A 59 2.68 0.37 13.66
C TRP A 59 1.30 1.05 13.76
N ASN A 60 1.24 2.37 13.60
CA ASN A 60 -0.01 3.11 13.65
C ASN A 60 -0.98 2.68 12.54
N TYR A 61 -0.47 2.30 11.36
CA TYR A 61 -1.28 1.77 10.28
C TYR A 61 -1.96 0.46 10.70
N LEU A 62 -1.18 -0.50 11.22
CA LEU A 62 -1.70 -1.79 11.68
C LEU A 62 -2.68 -1.61 12.84
N GLU A 63 -2.37 -0.75 13.80
CA GLU A 63 -3.23 -0.47 14.94
C GLU A 63 -4.58 0.13 14.51
N ARG A 64 -4.57 1.07 13.56
CA ARG A 64 -5.80 1.63 12.98
C ARG A 64 -6.65 0.56 12.30
N MET A 65 -6.01 -0.33 11.54
CA MET A 65 -6.68 -1.42 10.85
C MET A 65 -7.33 -2.41 11.84
N ASN A 66 -6.61 -2.80 12.90
CA ASN A 66 -7.12 -3.67 13.95
C ASN A 66 -8.29 -3.03 14.71
N LYS A 67 -8.23 -1.72 14.98
CA LYS A 67 -9.34 -0.95 15.59
C LYS A 67 -10.60 -0.96 14.72
N ILE A 68 -10.46 -0.89 13.39
CA ILE A 68 -11.62 -0.94 12.48
C ILE A 68 -12.20 -2.35 12.41
N LEU A 69 -11.35 -3.37 12.30
CA LEU A 69 -11.77 -4.76 12.17
C LEU A 69 -12.27 -5.38 13.49
N GLY A 70 -11.89 -4.78 14.63
CA GLY A 70 -12.23 -5.25 15.96
C GLY A 70 -11.48 -6.52 16.37
N LYS A 71 -10.39 -6.85 15.68
CA LYS A 71 -9.54 -8.03 15.91
C LYS A 71 -8.07 -7.70 15.65
N PRO A 72 -7.13 -8.23 16.45
CA PRO A 72 -5.71 -8.16 16.16
C PRO A 72 -5.29 -9.04 14.99
#